data_AF-V4BFW1-F1
#
_entry.id   AF-V4BFW1-F1
#
_cell.length_a   1.000
_cell.length_b   1.000
_cell.length_c   1.000
_cell.angle_alpha   90.00
_cell.angle_beta   90.00
_cell.angle_gamma   90.00
#
_symmetry.space_group_name_H-M   'P 1'
#
loop_
_entity.id
_entity.type
_entity.pdbx_description
1 polymer ?
#
loop_
_entity_poly.entity_id
_entity_poly.type
_entity_poly.pdbx_seq_one_letter_code
_entity_poly.pdbx_strand_id
1 'polypeptide(L)'
;RALLRRQLLEIVDKMGEASAKAQSLHGAITSGRKMEVSDHKLYIMKDQEGLRGNGSVVGLLKTGRKRLFVYDLHGKQHEMEPLCVLDFYVHESRQRTGCGKRLFEYMLQHENIRPCHLAIDRPSHKFSQFLQKHYHLRNQIPQTNNFVVYEGFLNQNGGYIYFINFG
;
A
#
# COMPACT_ATOMS: atom_id res chain seq x y z
N ARG A 1 8.39 -18.58 20.56
CA ARG A 1 8.54 -17.25 19.89
C ARG A 1 9.26 -17.35 18.54
N ALA A 2 10.41 -18.03 18.42
CA ALA A 2 11.12 -18.19 17.15
C ALA A 2 10.33 -18.95 16.05
N LEU A 3 9.59 -19.99 16.42
CA LEU A 3 8.76 -20.77 15.48
C LEU A 3 7.65 -19.92 14.85
N LEU A 4 6.89 -19.18 15.66
CA LEU A 4 5.83 -18.29 15.17
C LEU A 4 6.37 -17.22 14.22
N ARG A 5 7.52 -16.62 14.55
CA ARG A 5 8.20 -15.66 13.66
C ARG A 5 8.52 -16.30 12.32
N ARG A 6 9.09 -17.51 12.31
CA ARG A 6 9.43 -18.24 11.08
C ARG A 6 8.18 -18.51 10.22
N GLN A 7 7.09 -18.96 10.83
CA GLN A 7 5.83 -19.21 10.13
C GLN A 7 5.26 -17.92 9.53
N LEU A 8 5.35 -16.80 10.25
CA LEU A 8 4.92 -15.50 9.73
C LEU A 8 5.77 -15.06 8.54
N LEU A 9 7.09 -15.22 8.60
CA LEU A 9 7.97 -14.91 7.47
C LEU A 9 7.65 -15.79 6.25
N GLU A 10 7.39 -17.08 6.44
CA GLU A 10 6.99 -17.99 5.37
C GLU A 10 5.66 -17.56 4.70
N ILE A 11 4.70 -17.10 5.50
CA ILE A 11 3.45 -16.52 4.98
C ILE A 11 3.74 -15.28 4.13
N VAL A 12 4.60 -14.38 4.62
CA VAL A 12 4.98 -13.15 3.89
C VAL A 12 5.68 -13.50 2.57
N ASP A 13 6.59 -14.48 2.58
CA ASP A 13 7.30 -14.93 1.39
C ASP A 13 6.33 -15.49 0.34
N LYS A 14 5.43 -16.41 0.73
CA LYS A 14 4.42 -16.98 -0.18
C LYS A 14 3.49 -15.92 -0.76
N MET A 15 3.05 -14.98 0.08
CA MET A 15 2.18 -13.89 -0.36
C MET A 15 2.90 -12.89 -1.28
N GLY A 16 4.18 -12.63 -1.01
CA GLY A 16 5.03 -11.80 -1.86
C GLY A 16 5.31 -12.42 -3.23
N GLU A 17 5.55 -13.74 -3.28
CA GLU A 17 5.68 -14.50 -4.53
C GLU A 17 4.38 -14.49 -5.34
N ALA A 18 3.24 -14.71 -4.69
CA ALA A 18 1.93 -14.64 -5.33
C ALA A 18 1.66 -13.24 -5.92
N SER A 19 1.97 -12.18 -5.16
CA SER A 19 1.89 -10.80 -5.63
C SER A 19 2.78 -10.56 -6.87
N ALA A 20 4.03 -11.04 -6.83
CA ALA A 20 4.97 -10.90 -7.94
C ALA A 20 4.46 -11.57 -9.21
N LYS A 21 3.93 -12.79 -9.08
CA LYS A 21 3.35 -13.54 -10.20
C LYS A 21 2.14 -12.81 -10.79
N ALA A 22 1.25 -12.29 -9.95
CA ALA A 22 0.06 -11.56 -10.40
C ALA A 22 0.38 -10.23 -11.10
N GLN A 23 1.53 -9.64 -10.77
CA GLN A 23 2.04 -8.39 -11.37
C GLN A 23 3.07 -8.64 -12.49
N SER A 24 3.34 -9.89 -12.84
CA SER A 24 4.35 -10.29 -13.84
C SER A 24 5.75 -9.72 -13.57
N LEU A 25 6.15 -9.69 -12.30
CA LEU A 25 7.48 -9.24 -11.87
C LEU A 25 8.50 -10.39 -11.95
N HIS A 26 9.77 -10.05 -12.21
CA HIS A 26 10.88 -11.03 -12.23
C HIS A 26 11.18 -11.64 -10.85
N GLY A 27 10.73 -11.01 -9.75
CA GLY A 27 10.91 -11.52 -8.40
C GLY A 27 10.07 -10.76 -7.38
N ALA A 28 9.88 -11.36 -6.22
CA ALA A 28 9.06 -10.78 -5.15
C ALA A 28 9.67 -9.48 -4.61
N ILE A 29 8.88 -8.40 -4.64
CA ILE A 29 9.25 -7.11 -4.05
C ILE A 29 8.95 -7.07 -2.55
N THR A 30 8.21 -8.05 -2.03
CA THR A 30 7.87 -8.25 -0.62
C THR A 30 8.33 -9.63 -0.20
N SER A 31 9.09 -9.71 0.89
CA SER A 31 9.55 -10.97 1.49
C SER A 31 9.88 -10.72 2.97
N GLY A 32 9.89 -11.78 3.77
CA GLY A 32 10.22 -11.71 5.19
C GLY A 32 11.57 -11.00 5.41
N ARG A 33 12.61 -11.41 4.67
CA ARG A 33 13.93 -10.78 4.72
C ARG A 33 13.91 -9.27 4.38
N LYS A 34 13.13 -8.86 3.38
CA LYS A 34 13.01 -7.43 3.00
C LYS A 34 12.27 -6.62 4.08
N MET A 35 11.28 -7.24 4.73
CA MET A 35 10.56 -6.61 5.84
C MET A 35 11.45 -6.46 7.08
N GLU A 36 12.36 -7.41 7.36
CA GLU A 36 13.25 -7.34 8.53
C GLU A 36 14.30 -6.22 8.45
N VAL A 37 14.64 -5.76 7.25
CA VAL A 37 15.68 -4.73 7.02
C VAL A 37 15.11 -3.39 6.56
N SER A 38 13.79 -3.20 6.66
CA SER A 38 13.13 -1.95 6.26
C SER A 38 12.13 -1.49 7.31
N ASP A 39 11.86 -0.18 7.34
CA ASP A 39 10.78 0.41 8.15
C ASP A 39 9.41 0.32 7.45
N HIS A 40 9.23 -0.67 6.57
CA HIS A 40 7.97 -0.87 5.86
C HIS A 40 6.94 -1.49 6.81
N LYS A 41 5.69 -1.14 6.62
CA LYS A 41 4.56 -1.74 7.32
C LYS A 41 3.85 -2.70 6.38
N LEU A 42 3.45 -3.85 6.90
CA LEU A 42 2.72 -4.86 6.16
C LEU A 42 1.38 -5.12 6.84
N TYR A 43 0.30 -4.90 6.09
CA TYR A 43 -1.06 -5.19 6.47
C TYR A 43 -1.48 -6.51 5.83
N ILE A 44 -1.91 -7.48 6.64
CA ILE A 44 -2.31 -8.81 6.17
C ILE A 44 -3.78 -9.03 6.50
N MET A 45 -4.57 -9.37 5.48
CA MET A 45 -5.96 -9.79 5.66
C MET A 45 -6.02 -11.31 5.83
N LYS A 46 -6.65 -11.79 6.90
CA LYS A 46 -6.99 -13.20 7.09
C LYS A 46 -8.49 -13.43 6.99
N ASP A 47 -8.87 -14.55 6.41
CA ASP A 47 -10.18 -15.18 6.56
C ASP A 47 -10.08 -16.20 7.69
N GLN A 48 -10.86 -16.04 8.77
CA GLN A 48 -10.79 -16.92 9.93
C GLN A 48 -11.42 -18.30 9.66
N GLU A 49 -12.48 -18.33 8.84
CA GLU A 49 -13.20 -19.56 8.49
C GLU A 49 -12.49 -20.36 7.38
N GLY A 50 -11.45 -19.77 6.78
CA GLY A 50 -10.64 -20.42 5.75
C GLY A 50 -10.04 -21.75 6.22
N LEU A 51 -9.84 -22.67 5.28
CA LEU A 51 -9.23 -23.98 5.54
C LEU A 51 -9.90 -24.76 6.69
N ARG A 52 -11.24 -24.85 6.68
CA ARG A 52 -12.04 -25.55 7.70
C ARG A 52 -11.79 -25.00 9.13
N GLY A 53 -11.69 -23.69 9.26
CA GLY A 53 -11.48 -23.00 10.54
C GLY A 53 -10.02 -22.82 10.96
N ASN A 54 -9.05 -23.28 10.16
CA ASN A 54 -7.61 -23.08 10.44
C ASN A 54 -7.11 -21.69 10.02
N GLY A 55 -7.95 -20.91 9.35
CA GLY A 55 -7.64 -19.59 8.82
C GLY A 55 -6.83 -19.63 7.52
N SER A 56 -7.03 -18.63 6.67
CA SER A 56 -6.27 -18.45 5.43
C SER A 56 -5.95 -16.99 5.17
N VAL A 57 -4.76 -16.70 4.67
CA VAL A 57 -4.41 -15.32 4.26
C VAL A 57 -5.06 -15.02 2.90
N VAL A 58 -5.66 -13.84 2.81
CA VAL A 58 -6.46 -13.40 1.66
C VAL A 58 -5.75 -12.32 0.85
N GLY A 59 -4.97 -11.47 1.51
CA GLY A 59 -4.30 -10.35 0.85
C GLY A 59 -3.24 -9.70 1.71
N LEU A 60 -2.38 -8.94 1.05
CA LEU A 60 -1.31 -8.14 1.64
C LEU A 60 -1.37 -6.71 1.09
N LEU A 61 -0.99 -5.75 1.91
CA LEU A 61 -0.76 -4.36 1.52
C LEU A 61 0.50 -3.87 2.25
N LYS A 62 1.51 -3.47 1.50
CA LYS A 62 2.78 -2.97 2.03
C LYS A 62 2.88 -1.46 1.82
N THR A 63 3.22 -0.74 2.88
CA THR A 63 3.48 0.70 2.83
C THR A 63 4.86 1.04 3.40
N GLY A 64 5.37 2.22 3.04
CA GLY A 64 6.61 2.74 3.60
C GLY A 64 6.84 4.18 3.19
N ARG A 65 7.55 4.93 4.02
CA ARG A 65 7.97 6.29 3.68
C ARG A 65 9.14 6.27 2.70
N LYS A 66 9.13 7.17 1.72
CA LYS A 66 10.18 7.29 0.70
C LYS A 66 10.49 8.74 0.46
N ARG A 67 11.78 9.08 0.42
CA ARG A 67 12.23 10.40 -0.05
C ARG A 67 12.07 10.47 -1.55
N LEU A 68 11.24 11.40 -2.02
CA LEU A 68 10.87 11.57 -3.41
C LEU A 68 11.01 13.04 -3.80
N PHE A 69 11.40 13.26 -5.06
CA PHE A 69 11.19 14.52 -5.74
C PHE A 69 9.89 14.42 -6.53
N VAL A 70 8.90 15.23 -6.18
CA VAL A 70 7.53 15.20 -6.73
C VAL A 70 7.22 16.51 -7.42
N TYR A 71 6.72 16.43 -8.65
CA TYR A 71 6.20 17.58 -9.39
C TYR A 71 4.78 17.93 -8.97
N ASP A 72 4.50 19.22 -8.86
CA ASP A 72 3.15 19.76 -8.73
C ASP A 72 2.49 20.04 -10.09
N LEU A 73 1.24 20.50 -10.08
CA LEU A 73 0.48 20.84 -11.28
C LEU A 73 1.06 22.03 -12.06
N HIS A 74 1.94 22.83 -11.44
CA HIS A 74 2.61 23.97 -12.06
C HIS A 74 4.01 23.59 -12.58
N GLY A 75 4.40 22.31 -12.50
CA GLY A 75 5.71 21.83 -12.91
C GLY A 75 6.84 22.18 -11.93
N LYS A 76 6.53 22.67 -10.72
CA LYS A 76 7.53 22.87 -9.68
C LYS A 76 7.80 21.56 -8.95
N GLN A 77 9.08 21.26 -8.76
CA GLN A 77 9.54 20.07 -8.04
C GLN A 77 9.66 20.35 -6.54
N HIS A 78 9.21 19.40 -5.72
CA HIS A 78 9.28 19.43 -4.26
C HIS A 78 9.98 18.18 -3.74
N GLU A 79 10.93 18.34 -2.82
CA GLU A 79 11.51 17.23 -2.08
C GLU A 79 10.67 16.94 -0.83
N MET A 80 10.26 15.68 -0.64
CA MET A 80 9.42 15.28 0.48
C MET A 80 9.54 13.79 0.81
N GLU A 81 8.99 13.39 1.96
CA GLU A 81 9.00 12.00 2.43
C GLU A 81 7.57 11.42 2.66
N PRO A 82 6.75 11.26 1.60
CA PRO A 82 5.37 10.80 1.70
C PRO A 82 5.27 9.33 2.10
N LEU A 83 4.11 8.95 2.65
CA LEU A 83 3.74 7.55 2.80
C LEU A 83 3.41 6.98 1.41
N CYS A 84 4.03 5.85 1.09
CA CYS A 84 3.87 5.20 -0.21
C CYS A 84 3.17 3.85 -0.08
N VAL A 85 2.35 3.49 -1.08
CA VAL A 85 1.93 2.10 -1.30
C VAL A 85 2.95 1.42 -2.20
N LEU A 86 3.56 0.35 -1.69
CA LEU A 86 4.73 -0.30 -2.30
C LEU A 86 4.43 -1.72 -2.81
N ASP A 87 3.35 -2.34 -2.35
CA ASP A 87 2.85 -3.61 -2.86
C ASP A 87 1.39 -3.77 -2.41
N PHE A 88 0.52 -4.27 -3.29
CA PHE A 88 -0.88 -4.51 -2.94
C PHE A 88 -1.45 -5.67 -3.73
N TYR A 89 -1.85 -6.71 -3.00
CA TYR A 89 -2.32 -7.94 -3.60
C TYR A 89 -3.45 -8.59 -2.80
N VAL A 90 -4.43 -9.11 -3.52
CA VAL A 90 -5.49 -9.96 -2.99
C VAL A 90 -5.48 -11.22 -3.85
N HIS A 91 -5.50 -12.38 -3.18
CA HIS A 91 -5.51 -13.68 -3.84
C HIS A 91 -6.63 -13.75 -4.89
N GLU A 92 -6.34 -14.36 -6.04
CA GLU A 92 -7.19 -14.29 -7.24
C GLU A 92 -8.62 -14.76 -6.96
N SER A 93 -8.78 -15.83 -6.16
CA SER A 93 -10.10 -16.36 -5.76
C SER A 93 -10.94 -15.41 -4.91
N ARG A 94 -10.34 -14.32 -4.38
CA ARG A 94 -10.99 -13.33 -3.52
C ARG A 94 -10.99 -11.93 -4.13
N GLN A 95 -10.44 -11.75 -5.34
CA GLN A 95 -10.51 -10.47 -6.04
C GLN A 95 -11.97 -10.10 -6.34
N ARG A 96 -12.26 -8.79 -6.40
CA ARG A 96 -13.60 -8.23 -6.68
C ARG A 96 -14.71 -8.58 -5.67
N THR A 97 -14.36 -9.13 -4.50
CA THR A 97 -15.31 -9.41 -3.39
C THR A 97 -15.32 -8.35 -2.29
N GLY A 98 -14.61 -7.23 -2.48
CA GLY A 98 -14.48 -6.14 -1.49
C GLY A 98 -13.32 -6.29 -0.51
N CYS A 99 -12.60 -7.41 -0.50
CA CYS A 99 -11.40 -7.63 0.33
C CYS A 99 -10.34 -6.53 0.15
N GLY A 100 -10.05 -6.15 -1.10
CA GLY A 100 -9.09 -5.07 -1.38
C GLY A 100 -9.51 -3.73 -0.76
N LYS A 101 -10.80 -3.38 -0.83
CA LYS A 101 -11.31 -2.14 -0.23
C LYS A 101 -11.15 -2.19 1.30
N ARG A 102 -11.59 -3.26 1.94
CA ARG A 102 -11.47 -3.45 3.39
C ARG A 102 -10.02 -3.34 3.88
N LEU A 103 -9.08 -3.97 3.17
CA LEU A 103 -7.66 -3.92 3.53
C LEU A 103 -7.09 -2.50 3.37
N PHE A 104 -7.46 -1.82 2.30
CA PHE A 104 -6.98 -0.46 2.03
C PHE A 104 -7.58 0.56 3.00
N GLU A 105 -8.88 0.49 3.30
CA GLU A 105 -9.55 1.35 4.28
C GLU A 105 -8.94 1.19 5.68
N TYR A 106 -8.64 -0.05 6.09
CA TYR A 106 -7.95 -0.28 7.36
C TYR A 106 -6.59 0.40 7.40
N MET A 107 -5.80 0.32 6.32
CA MET A 107 -4.52 1.03 6.22
C MET A 107 -4.71 2.56 6.27
N LEU A 108 -5.68 3.12 5.55
CA LEU A 108 -5.96 4.56 5.57
C LEU A 108 -6.32 5.05 6.97
N GLN A 109 -7.18 4.32 7.69
CA GLN A 109 -7.60 4.63 9.05
C GLN A 109 -6.42 4.54 10.02
N HIS A 110 -5.63 3.46 9.93
CA HIS A 110 -4.50 3.23 10.81
C HIS A 110 -3.36 4.25 10.60
N GLU A 111 -3.14 4.69 9.36
CA GLU A 111 -2.14 5.72 9.03
C GLU A 111 -2.70 7.15 9.13
N ASN A 112 -4.00 7.30 9.42
CA ASN A 112 -4.72 8.57 9.46
C ASN A 112 -4.43 9.47 8.24
N ILE A 113 -4.58 8.92 7.04
CA ILE A 113 -4.21 9.58 5.78
C ILE A 113 -5.35 9.51 4.77
N ARG A 114 -5.49 10.58 3.97
CA ARG A 114 -6.42 10.56 2.83
C ARG A 114 -5.79 9.84 1.63
N PRO A 115 -6.57 9.13 0.81
CA PRO A 115 -6.06 8.43 -0.37
C PRO A 115 -5.24 9.29 -1.33
N CYS A 116 -5.65 10.55 -1.55
CA CYS A 116 -4.95 11.48 -2.45
C CYS A 116 -3.55 11.89 -1.96
N HIS A 117 -3.25 11.70 -0.67
CA HIS A 117 -1.94 12.02 -0.07
C HIS A 117 -0.95 10.84 -0.12
N LEU A 118 -1.32 9.72 -0.76
CA LEU A 118 -0.43 8.58 -0.98
C LEU A 118 0.31 8.71 -2.31
N ALA A 119 1.60 8.37 -2.31
CA ALA A 119 2.34 8.08 -3.53
C ALA A 119 2.28 6.57 -3.81
N ILE A 120 2.08 6.18 -5.06
CA ILE A 120 1.89 4.77 -5.44
C ILE A 120 3.04 4.32 -6.34
N ASP A 121 3.83 3.34 -5.90
CA ASP A 121 4.93 2.79 -6.70
C ASP A 121 4.38 1.88 -7.81
N ARG A 122 4.56 2.27 -9.07
CA ARG A 122 4.19 1.48 -10.27
C ARG A 122 2.81 0.79 -10.17
N PRO A 123 1.69 1.52 -9.99
CA PRO A 123 0.39 0.88 -9.85
C PRO A 123 0.03 0.04 -11.09
N SER A 124 -0.39 -1.21 -10.86
CA SER A 124 -0.97 -2.03 -11.92
C SER A 124 -2.27 -1.40 -12.46
N HIS A 125 -2.67 -1.75 -13.68
CA HIS A 125 -3.94 -1.28 -14.25
C HIS A 125 -5.14 -1.58 -13.34
N LYS A 126 -5.18 -2.77 -12.73
CA LYS A 126 -6.23 -3.15 -11.76
C LYS A 126 -6.23 -2.24 -10.54
N PHE A 127 -5.06 -1.84 -10.06
CA PHE A 127 -4.94 -0.97 -8.89
C PHE A 127 -5.35 0.47 -9.22
N SER A 128 -4.94 1.01 -10.37
CA SER A 128 -5.39 2.33 -10.83
C SER A 128 -6.93 2.39 -10.97
N GLN A 129 -7.55 1.35 -11.55
CA GLN A 129 -9.02 1.25 -11.61
C GLN A 129 -9.67 1.18 -10.22
N PHE A 130 -9.05 0.47 -9.28
CA PHE A 130 -9.52 0.40 -7.90
C PHE A 130 -9.49 1.77 -7.22
N LEU A 131 -8.39 2.52 -7.37
CA LEU A 131 -8.23 3.86 -6.82
C LEU A 131 -9.25 4.84 -7.41
N GLN A 132 -9.46 4.79 -8.73
CA GLN A 132 -10.47 5.57 -9.42
C GLN A 132 -11.90 5.25 -8.94
N LYS A 133 -12.23 3.97 -8.79
CA LYS A 133 -13.58 3.52 -8.41
C LYS A 133 -13.94 3.89 -6.97
N HIS A 134 -13.01 3.69 -6.04
CA HIS A 134 -13.31 3.77 -4.61
C HIS A 134 -12.93 5.10 -3.97
N TYR A 135 -11.97 5.83 -4.55
CA TYR A 135 -11.45 7.08 -3.97
C TYR A 135 -11.44 8.24 -4.96
N HIS A 136 -12.04 8.07 -6.14
CA HIS A 136 -12.16 9.09 -7.19
C HIS A 136 -10.80 9.67 -7.67
N LEU A 137 -9.71 8.93 -7.46
CA LEU A 137 -8.37 9.32 -7.90
C LEU A 137 -8.24 9.06 -9.41
N ARG A 138 -8.43 10.12 -10.21
CA ARG A 138 -8.42 10.07 -11.68
C ARG A 138 -7.27 10.86 -12.29
N ASN A 139 -7.05 12.05 -11.77
CA ASN A 139 -6.13 13.02 -12.35
C ASN A 139 -4.74 12.78 -11.76
N GLN A 140 -3.90 12.06 -12.50
CA GLN A 140 -2.51 11.82 -12.13
C GLN A 140 -1.67 13.06 -12.45
N ILE A 141 -0.71 13.39 -11.57
CA ILE A 141 0.27 14.44 -11.85
C ILE A 141 1.50 13.76 -12.47
N PRO A 142 1.92 14.12 -13.69
CA PRO A 142 3.09 13.51 -14.34
C PRO A 142 4.35 13.60 -13.47
N GLN A 143 5.05 12.47 -13.31
CA GLN A 143 6.30 12.38 -12.56
C GLN A 143 7.41 11.84 -13.46
N THR A 144 8.67 12.15 -13.14
CA THR A 144 9.85 11.60 -13.83
C THR A 144 10.35 10.29 -13.22
N ASN A 145 9.85 9.94 -12.03
CA ASN A 145 10.13 8.68 -11.35
C ASN A 145 8.99 7.68 -11.59
N ASN A 146 9.09 6.50 -10.96
CA ASN A 146 8.10 5.42 -11.15
C ASN A 146 6.86 5.54 -10.26
N PHE A 147 6.75 6.60 -9.46
CA PHE A 147 5.61 6.82 -8.57
C PHE A 147 4.52 7.59 -9.29
N VAL A 148 3.28 7.22 -8.98
CA VAL A 148 2.07 7.94 -9.37
C VAL A 148 1.53 8.67 -8.15
N VAL A 149 1.28 9.96 -8.31
CA VAL A 149 0.53 10.81 -7.36
C VAL A 149 -0.67 11.42 -8.08
N TYR A 150 -1.67 11.82 -7.33
CA TYR A 150 -2.92 12.38 -7.87
C TYR A 150 -3.12 13.83 -7.44
N GLU A 151 -4.01 14.53 -8.13
CA GLU A 151 -4.48 15.85 -7.69
C GLU A 151 -4.91 15.82 -6.21
N GLY A 152 -4.53 16.87 -5.48
CA GLY A 152 -4.69 16.95 -4.03
C GLY A 152 -3.53 16.40 -3.21
N PHE A 153 -2.55 15.74 -3.84
CA PHE A 153 -1.37 15.19 -3.14
C PHE A 153 -0.56 16.27 -2.40
N LEU A 154 -0.33 17.42 -3.03
CA LEU A 154 0.39 18.55 -2.43
C LEU A 154 -0.53 19.58 -1.76
N ASN A 155 -1.85 19.40 -1.84
CA ASN A 155 -2.81 20.27 -1.17
C ASN A 155 -2.82 19.93 0.33
N GLN A 156 -1.79 20.40 1.02
CA GLN A 156 -1.75 20.56 2.47
C GLN A 156 -2.21 21.96 2.91
N ASN A 157 -2.69 22.81 1.99
CA ASN A 157 -3.32 24.09 2.29
C ASN A 157 -4.74 23.92 2.84
N GLY A 158 -4.85 23.24 3.97
CA GLY A 158 -6.03 23.24 4.83
C GLY A 158 -5.58 23.23 6.27
N GLY A 159 -5.00 24.36 6.72
CA GLY A 159 -4.74 24.67 8.13
C GLY A 159 -3.81 23.71 8.87
N TYR A 160 -2.73 24.24 9.44
CA TYR A 160 -2.05 23.57 10.54
C TYR A 160 -3.04 23.37 11.70
N ILE A 161 -3.69 22.21 11.80
CA ILE A 161 -4.18 21.71 13.08
C ILE A 161 -2.98 21.01 13.69
N TYR A 162 -2.19 21.77 14.45
CA TYR A 162 -1.32 21.18 15.44
C TYR A 162 -2.21 20.43 16.44
N PHE A 163 -2.10 19.10 16.49
CA PHE A 163 -2.55 18.37 17.66
C PHE A 163 -1.54 18.65 18.78
N ILE A 164 -1.84 19.63 19.62
CA ILE A 164 -1.15 19.80 20.89
C ILE A 164 -1.62 18.65 21.78
N ASN A 165 -0.73 17.69 22.02
CA ASN A 165 -1.00 16.62 22.99
C ASN A 165 -0.86 17.23 24.39
N PHE A 166 -1.98 17.40 25.08
CA PHE A 166 -1.98 17.55 26.54
C PHE A 166 -2.19 16.16 27.14
N GLY A 167 -1.10 15.41 27.25
CA GLY A 167 -1.02 14.09 27.88
C GLY A 167 0.41 13.79 28.23
#